data_AF-A0A238UX23-F1
#
_entry.id   AF-A0A238UX23-F1
#
_cell.length_a   1.000
_cell.length_b   1.000
_cell.length_c   1.000
_cell.angle_alpha   90.00
_cell.angle_beta   90.00
_cell.angle_gamma   90.00
#
_symmetry.space_group_name_H-M   'P 1'
#
loop_
_entity.id
_entity.type
_entity.pdbx_description
1 polymer ?
#
loop_
_entity_poly.entity_id
_entity_poly.type
_entity_poly.pdbx_seq_one_letter_code
_entity_poly.pdbx_strand_id
1 'polypeptide(L)' 'MSAPDTNTTTEEKRHKPSILGMKAVLIFVAILLVGWLVWTVSAADAPDGAKAQIDGRTGEEVQTE' A
#
# COMPACT_ATOMS: atom_id res chain seq x y z
N MET A 1 -5.56 -39.00 -23.08
CA MET A 1 -4.51 -39.53 -22.20
C MET A 1 -4.51 -38.69 -20.93
N SER A 2 -4.91 -39.26 -19.80
CA SER A 2 -4.74 -38.63 -18.49
C SER A 2 -3.23 -38.52 -18.22
N ALA A 3 -2.74 -37.32 -17.91
CA ALA A 3 -1.33 -37.12 -17.64
C ALA A 3 -0.86 -38.04 -16.49
N PRO A 4 0.39 -38.54 -16.52
CA PRO A 4 0.92 -39.34 -15.43
C PRO A 4 0.81 -38.56 -14.11
N ASP A 5 0.47 -39.23 -13.01
CA ASP A 5 0.61 -38.68 -11.67
C ASP A 5 2.10 -38.38 -11.43
N THR A 6 2.49 -37.17 -11.81
CA THR A 6 3.81 -36.63 -11.48
C THR A 6 3.85 -36.40 -9.97
N ASN A 7 5.05 -36.36 -9.39
CA ASN A 7 5.32 -36.38 -7.95
C ASN A 7 4.87 -35.10 -7.18
N THR A 8 3.70 -34.58 -7.52
CA THR A 8 3.08 -33.34 -7.05
C THR A 8 2.93 -33.31 -5.54
N THR A 9 2.52 -34.42 -4.91
CA THR A 9 2.35 -34.52 -3.46
C THR A 9 3.67 -34.37 -2.67
N THR A 10 4.79 -34.85 -3.22
CA THR A 10 6.11 -34.70 -2.59
C THR A 10 6.63 -33.28 -2.78
N GLU A 11 6.49 -32.74 -4.00
CA GLU A 11 6.92 -31.37 -4.30
C GLU A 11 6.11 -30.34 -3.51
N GLU A 12 4.79 -30.51 -3.37
CA GLU A 12 3.94 -29.64 -2.56
C GLU A 12 4.49 -29.52 -1.12
N LYS A 13 4.86 -30.65 -0.50
CA LYS A 13 5.43 -30.67 0.86
C LYS A 13 6.77 -29.94 0.95
N ARG A 14 7.60 -30.02 -0.09
CA ARG A 14 8.92 -29.36 -0.14
C ARG A 14 8.81 -27.85 -0.39
N HIS A 15 7.80 -27.39 -1.12
CA HIS A 15 7.58 -25.97 -1.41
C HIS A 15 6.78 -25.23 -0.34
N LYS A 16 6.03 -25.94 0.51
CA LYS A 16 5.33 -25.38 1.68
C LYS A 16 6.14 -24.38 2.53
N PRO A 17 7.38 -24.66 2.95
CA PRO A 17 8.18 -23.70 3.72
C PRO A 17 8.48 -22.40 2.95
N SER A 18 8.76 -22.49 1.65
CA SER A 18 9.02 -21.32 0.80
C SER A 18 7.77 -20.44 0.67
N ILE A 19 6.61 -21.06 0.42
CA ILE A 19 5.32 -20.37 0.34
C ILE A 19 4.97 -19.72 1.68
N LEU A 20 5.23 -20.41 2.80
CA LEU A 20 5.01 -19.86 4.13
C LEU A 20 5.91 -18.64 4.39
N GLY A 21 7.18 -18.71 3.97
CA GLY A 21 8.12 -17.59 4.06
C GLY A 21 7.66 -16.38 3.27
N MET A 22 7.25 -16.57 2.01
CA MET A 22 6.66 -15.49 1.21
C MET A 22 5.42 -14.89 1.87
N LYS A 23 4.52 -15.72 2.40
CA LYS A 23 3.32 -15.24 3.10
C LYS A 23 3.68 -14.42 4.34
N ALA A 24 4.68 -14.84 5.11
CA ALA A 24 5.15 -14.10 6.28
C ALA A 24 5.73 -12.72 5.89
N VAL A 25 6.53 -12.66 4.83
CA VAL A 25 7.09 -11.39 4.32
C VAL A 25 5.98 -10.45 3.86
N LEU A 26 5.00 -10.95 3.10
CA LEU A 26 3.86 -10.13 2.64
C LEU A 26 3.06 -9.55 3.81
N ILE A 27 2.80 -10.35 4.85
CA ILE A 27 2.11 -9.89 6.06
C ILE A 27 2.95 -8.82 6.77
N PHE A 28 4.25 -9.03 6.92
CA PHE A 28 5.14 -8.06 7.55
C PHE A 28 5.16 -6.73 6.81
N VAL A 29 5.28 -6.75 5.48
CA VAL A 29 5.23 -5.55 4.65
C VAL A 29 3.88 -4.84 4.78
N ALA A 30 2.77 -5.58 4.78
CA ALA A 30 1.44 -5.00 4.97
C ALA A 30 1.31 -4.29 6.32
N ILE A 31 1.83 -4.87 7.40
CA ILE A 31 1.85 -4.24 8.73
C ILE A 31 2.67 -2.95 8.71
N LEU A 32 3.87 -2.97 8.13
CA LEU A 32 4.71 -1.78 8.02
C LEU A 32 4.04 -0.68 7.20
N LEU A 33 3.40 -1.03 6.08
CA LEU A 33 2.69 -0.08 5.23
C LEU A 33 1.53 0.57 6.00
N VAL A 34 0.71 -0.22 6.68
CA VAL A 34 -0.40 0.30 7.49
C VAL A 34 0.13 1.21 8.61
N GLY A 35 1.19 0.80 9.31
CA GLY A 35 1.81 1.62 10.35
C GLY A 35 2.35 2.95 9.80
N TRP A 36 3.00 2.91 8.64
CA TRP A 36 3.50 4.11 7.98
C TRP A 36 2.36 5.04 7.53
N LEU A 37 1.29 4.52 6.96
CA LEU A 37 0.11 5.32 6.57
C LEU A 37 -0.52 6.01 7.78
N VAL A 38 -0.72 5.28 8.89
CA VAL A 38 -1.26 5.83 10.14
C VAL A 38 -0.36 6.96 10.66
N TRP A 39 0.96 6.74 10.66
CA TRP A 39 1.92 7.76 11.05
C TRP A 39 1.86 8.99 10.15
N THR A 40 1.91 8.80 8.83
CA THR A 40 1.87 9.88 7.84
C THR A 40 0.62 10.74 7.99
N VAL A 41 -0.56 10.14 8.17
CA VAL A 41 -1.80 10.90 8.36
C VAL A 41 -1.79 11.64 9.70
N SER A 42 -1.24 11.03 10.76
CA SER A 42 -1.21 11.66 12.10
C SER A 42 -0.16 12.77 12.22
N ALA A 43 0.90 12.69 11.43
CA ALA A 43 1.99 13.67 11.39
C ALA A 43 1.85 14.67 10.24
N ALA A 44 0.76 14.62 9.47
CA ALA A 44 0.50 15.59 8.42
C ALA A 44 0.09 16.92 9.04
N ASP A 45 0.84 17.97 8.72
CA ASP A 45 0.40 19.34 8.97
C ASP A 45 -0.86 19.64 8.14
N ALA A 46 -1.70 20.55 8.65
CA ALA A 46 -2.81 21.07 7.86
C ALA A 46 -2.25 21.68 6.56
N PRO A 47 -2.93 21.53 5.42
CA PRO A 47 -2.50 22.21 4.20
C PRO A 47 -2.43 23.71 4.49
N ASP A 48 -1.27 24.30 4.22
CA ASP A 48 -1.13 25.75 4.20
C ASP A 48 -2.09 26.27 3.12
N GLY A 49 -3.23 26.80 3.56
CA GLY A 49 -4.14 27.51 2.69
C GLY A 49 -3.36 28.62 1.98
N ALA A 50 -3.48 28.71 0.66
CA ALA A 50 -2.87 29.81 -0.05
C ALA A 50 -3.49 31.11 0.48
N LYS A 51 -2.65 32.03 0.97
CA LYS A 51 -3.09 33.34 1.49
C LYS A 51 -3.95 34.11 0.48
N ALA A 52 -3.74 33.84 -0.81
CA ALA A 52 -4.59 34.26 -1.91
C ALA A 52 -4.90 33.05 -2.78
N GLN A 53 -6.19 32.79 -3.00
CA GLN A 53 -6.70 31.78 -3.93
C GLN A 53 -7.15 32.47 -5.22
N ILE A 54 -6.74 31.96 -6.38
CA ILE A 54 -7.17 32.53 -7.66
C ILE A 54 -8.59 32.01 -7.99
N ASP A 55 -9.52 32.93 -8.22
CA ASP A 55 -10.84 32.57 -8.75
C ASP A 55 -10.70 32.06 -10.20
N GLY A 56 -11.03 30.79 -10.43
CA GLY A 56 -10.96 30.16 -11.76
C GLY A 56 -11.92 30.75 -12.80
N ARG A 57 -12.85 31.63 -12.40
CA ARG A 57 -13.81 32.30 -13.29
C ARG A 57 -13.34 33.69 -13.72
N THR A 58 -12.63 34.42 -12.86
CA THR A 58 -12.26 35.83 -13.08
C THR A 58 -10.75 36.07 -13.12
N GLY A 59 -9.95 35.17 -12.55
CA GLY A 59 -8.51 35.32 -12.42
C GLY A 59 -8.07 36.25 -11.28
N GLU A 60 -8.99 36.72 -10.45
CA GLU A 60 -8.67 37.58 -9.31
C GLU A 60 -8.16 36.79 -8.11
N GLU A 61 -7.24 37.39 -7.35
CA GLU A 61 -6.79 36.90 -6.06
C GLU A 61 -7.86 37.15 -4.99
N VAL A 62 -8.46 36.08 -4.49
CA VAL A 62 -9.36 36.11 -3.33
C VAL A 62 -8.54 35.79 -2.08
N GLN A 63 -8.46 36.74 -1.15
CA GLN A 63 -7.86 36.46 0.16
C GLN A 63 -8.82 35.57 0.96
N THR A 64 -8.33 34.39 1.33
CA THR A 64 -9.04 33.47 2.24
C THR A 64 -8.48 33.68 3.64
N GLU A 65 -9.35 33.93 4.62
CA GLU A 65 -9.00 34.09 6.05
C GLU A 65 -8.41 32.80 6.66
#